data_AF-A0A6L6DJV3-F1
#
_entry.id   AF-A0A6L6DJV3-F1
#
_cell.length_a   1.000
_cell.length_b   1.000
_cell.length_c   1.000
_cell.angle_alpha   90.00
_cell.angle_beta   90.00
_cell.angle_gamma   90.00
#
_symmetry.space_group_name_H-M   'P 1'
#
loop_
_entity.id
_entity.type
_entity.pdbx_description
1 polymer ?
#
loop_
_entity_poly.entity_id
_entity_poly.type
_entity_poly.pdbx_seq_one_letter_code
_entity_poly.pdbx_strand_id
1 'polypeptide(L)'
;MNVSLTTWFVVIGAILALIILDLLTVSRKPHEVKFREASIWSVFYIAVAIGFGIWVWQSSGSQYGTEYFAAYLVEKSLSIDNLFVFIIILAQFKVPSMFHQRVLMFGVLLALVLRGIFIAVGAAALAAFSFTFVIFGAILIWTGVGLFKHWDEDPSPEDNALVKAIRKRIAMTDNF
;
A
#
# COMPACT_ATOMS: atom_id res chain seq x y z
N MET A 1 -19.38 15.68 16.93
CA MET A 1 -20.23 15.60 15.72
C MET A 1 -20.48 14.12 15.44
N ASN A 2 -21.74 13.68 15.45
CA ASN A 2 -22.08 12.29 15.11
C ASN A 2 -22.05 12.14 13.60
N VAL A 3 -20.99 11.50 13.10
CA VAL A 3 -20.93 11.07 11.70
C VAL A 3 -22.03 10.02 11.53
N SER A 4 -23.01 10.27 10.67
CA SER A 4 -24.15 9.36 10.46
C SER A 4 -23.64 7.98 10.05
N LEU A 5 -24.23 6.93 10.60
CA LEU A 5 -23.99 5.54 10.18
C LEU A 5 -24.11 5.39 8.66
N THR A 6 -25.02 6.13 8.03
CA THR A 6 -25.20 6.18 6.58
C THR A 6 -23.94 6.69 5.87
N THR A 7 -23.26 7.71 6.39
CA THR A 7 -22.02 8.23 5.81
C THR A 7 -20.91 7.18 5.88
N TRP A 8 -20.81 6.44 6.98
CA TRP A 8 -19.85 5.35 7.12
C TRP A 8 -20.11 4.22 6.11
N PHE A 9 -21.36 3.79 5.95
CA PHE A 9 -21.71 2.78 4.96
C PHE A 9 -21.48 3.23 3.52
N VAL A 10 -21.75 4.50 3.21
CA VAL A 10 -21.47 5.07 1.88
C VAL A 10 -19.97 5.11 1.61
N VAL A 11 -19.14 5.53 2.58
CA VAL A 11 -17.69 5.59 2.42
C VAL A 11 -17.07 4.20 2.32
N ILE A 12 -17.44 3.27 3.21
CA ILE A 12 -16.98 1.88 3.13
C ILE A 12 -17.41 1.25 1.80
N GLY A 13 -18.67 1.46 1.40
CA GLY A 13 -19.20 0.95 0.13
C GLY A 13 -18.45 1.50 -1.08
N ALA A 14 -18.14 2.80 -1.07
CA ALA A 14 -17.35 3.44 -2.13
C ALA A 14 -15.92 2.89 -2.17
N ILE A 15 -15.27 2.72 -1.02
CA ILE A 15 -13.92 2.13 -0.93
C ILE A 15 -13.93 0.69 -1.46
N LEU A 16 -14.88 -0.15 -1.03
CA LEU A 16 -15.00 -1.52 -1.50
C LEU A 16 -15.28 -1.59 -3.00
N ALA A 17 -16.16 -0.72 -3.51
CA ALA A 17 -16.45 -0.65 -4.94
C ALA A 17 -15.22 -0.23 -5.75
N LEU A 18 -14.45 0.76 -5.29
CA LEU A 18 -13.20 1.17 -5.93
C LEU A 18 -12.16 0.04 -5.92
N ILE A 19 -12.01 -0.68 -4.81
CA ILE A 19 -11.11 -1.83 -4.72
C ILE A 19 -11.54 -2.94 -5.68
N ILE A 20 -12.84 -3.27 -5.75
CA ILE A 20 -13.35 -4.28 -6.67
C ILE A 20 -13.15 -3.85 -8.12
N LEU A 21 -13.42 -2.58 -8.46
CA LEU A 21 -13.18 -2.04 -9.80
C LEU A 21 -11.70 -2.10 -10.16
N ASP A 22 -10.81 -1.75 -9.24
CA ASP A 22 -9.36 -1.80 -9.45
C ASP A 22 -8.90 -3.25 -9.69
N LEU A 23 -9.32 -4.20 -8.85
CA LEU A 23 -9.02 -5.63 -9.01
C LEU A 23 -9.57 -6.19 -10.34
N LEU A 24 -10.79 -5.83 -10.74
CA LEU A 24 -11.40 -6.29 -11.99
C LEU A 24 -10.74 -5.66 -13.23
N THR A 25 -10.35 -4.38 -13.15
CA THR A 25 -9.71 -3.66 -14.25
C THR A 25 -8.27 -4.16 -14.44
N VAL A 26 -7.53 -4.34 -13.34
CA VAL A 26 -6.17 -4.88 -13.33
C VAL A 26 -6.13 -6.35 -13.78
N SER A 27 -7.14 -7.15 -13.43
CA SER A 27 -7.23 -8.57 -13.85
C SER A 27 -7.52 -8.75 -15.34
N ARG A 28 -8.13 -7.76 -15.99
CA ARG A 28 -8.74 -7.97 -17.32
C ARG A 28 -7.77 -8.08 -18.49
N LYS A 29 -6.61 -7.42 -18.48
CA LYS A 29 -5.58 -7.61 -19.52
C LYS A 29 -4.17 -7.37 -18.97
N PRO A 30 -3.29 -8.39 -18.96
CA PRO A 30 -1.86 -8.15 -18.84
C PRO A 30 -1.40 -7.47 -20.13
N HIS A 31 -1.14 -6.17 -20.06
CA HIS A 31 -0.49 -5.42 -21.12
C HIS A 31 0.64 -4.63 -20.47
N GLU A 32 1.80 -4.60 -21.13
CA GLU A 32 2.86 -3.69 -20.71
C GLU A 32 2.32 -2.26 -20.84
N VAL A 33 2.04 -1.63 -19.70
CA VAL A 33 1.56 -0.26 -19.66
C VAL A 33 2.68 0.62 -20.17
N LYS A 34 2.52 1.18 -21.37
CA LYS A 34 3.50 2.13 -21.91
C LYS A 34 3.53 3.35 -21.00
N PHE A 35 4.72 3.93 -20.80
CA PHE A 35 4.92 5.08 -19.91
C PHE A 35 3.90 6.21 -20.14
N ARG A 36 3.58 6.51 -21.40
CA ARG A 36 2.55 7.51 -21.76
C ARG A 36 1.15 7.18 -21.24
N GLU A 37 0.74 5.93 -21.32
CA GLU A 37 -0.57 5.47 -20.86
C GLU A 37 -0.63 5.53 -19.32
N ALA A 38 0.43 5.07 -18.64
CA ALA A 38 0.54 5.14 -17.18
C ALA A 38 0.49 6.59 -16.67
N SER A 39 1.19 7.52 -17.33
CA SER A 39 1.16 8.93 -16.95
C SER A 39 -0.23 9.56 -17.12
N ILE A 40 -0.93 9.25 -18.21
CA ILE A 40 -2.29 9.77 -18.45
C ILE A 40 -3.26 9.27 -17.38
N TRP A 41 -3.24 7.96 -17.07
CA TRP A 41 -4.07 7.39 -16.01
C TRP A 41 -3.75 8.00 -14.65
N SER A 42 -2.47 8.17 -14.33
CA SER A 42 -2.05 8.81 -13.06
C SER A 42 -2.57 10.24 -12.95
N VAL A 43 -2.41 11.05 -13.98
CA VAL A 43 -2.92 12.44 -14.02
C VAL A 43 -4.45 12.47 -13.91
N PHE A 44 -5.15 11.57 -14.60
CA PHE A 44 -6.60 11.47 -14.51
C PHE A 44 -7.08 11.19 -13.08
N TYR A 45 -6.52 10.19 -12.40
CA TYR A 45 -6.90 9.88 -11.02
C TYR A 45 -6.53 11.00 -10.03
N ILE A 46 -5.38 11.66 -10.23
CA ILE A 46 -5.00 12.83 -9.42
C ILE A 46 -6.01 13.97 -9.62
N ALA A 47 -6.41 14.24 -10.86
CA ALA A 47 -7.39 15.30 -11.17
C ALA A 47 -8.76 15.01 -10.53
N VAL A 48 -9.22 13.76 -10.57
CA VAL A 48 -10.46 13.33 -9.91
C VAL A 48 -10.36 13.52 -8.39
N ALA A 49 -9.25 13.12 -7.78
CA ALA A 49 -9.03 13.29 -6.33
C ALA A 49 -9.00 14.77 -5.92
N ILE A 50 -8.31 15.62 -6.69
CA ILE A 50 -8.28 17.07 -6.44
C ILE A 50 -9.69 17.67 -6.61
N GLY A 51 -10.42 17.28 -7.65
CA GLY A 51 -11.79 17.74 -7.87
C GLY A 51 -12.72 17.38 -6.71
N PHE A 52 -12.61 16.16 -6.19
CA PHE A 52 -13.33 15.74 -4.99
C PHE A 52 -12.90 16.52 -3.74
N GLY A 53 -11.60 16.76 -3.55
CA GLY A 53 -11.09 17.57 -2.44
C GLY A 53 -11.56 19.02 -2.46
N ILE A 54 -11.65 19.63 -3.64
CA ILE A 54 -12.23 20.98 -3.82
C ILE A 54 -13.72 20.96 -3.46
N TRP A 55 -14.45 19.94 -3.89
CA TRP A 55 -15.86 19.78 -3.54
C TRP A 55 -16.06 19.66 -2.02
N VAL A 56 -15.25 18.84 -1.33
CA VAL A 56 -15.26 18.70 0.14
C VAL A 56 -14.94 20.03 0.83
N TRP A 57 -13.95 20.77 0.31
CA TRP A 57 -13.58 22.08 0.84
C TRP A 57 -14.75 23.07 0.77
N GLN A 58 -15.49 23.07 -0.35
CA GLN A 58 -16.65 23.94 -0.53
C GLN A 58 -17.87 23.48 0.28
N SER A 59 -18.13 22.18 0.39
CA SER A 59 -19.32 21.65 1.05
C SER A 59 -19.20 21.58 2.57
N SER A 60 -18.02 21.25 3.08
CA SER A 60 -17.80 20.93 4.49
C SER A 60 -16.91 21.95 5.19
N GLY A 61 -16.31 22.88 4.45
CA GLY A 61 -15.49 23.98 4.98
C GLY A 61 -13.99 23.67 5.00
N SER A 62 -13.21 24.71 5.32
CA SER A 62 -11.73 24.69 5.20
C SER A 62 -11.04 23.64 6.08
N GLN A 63 -11.61 23.28 7.23
CA GLN A 63 -11.02 22.28 8.13
C GLN A 63 -11.02 20.89 7.48
N TYR A 64 -12.17 20.40 7.05
CA TYR A 64 -12.29 19.09 6.41
C TYR A 64 -11.61 19.03 5.04
N GLY A 65 -11.60 20.15 4.29
CA GLY A 65 -10.82 20.26 3.06
C GLY A 65 -9.32 20.08 3.31
N THR A 66 -8.79 20.72 4.36
CA THR A 66 -7.37 20.60 4.74
C THR A 66 -7.05 19.18 5.21
N GLU A 67 -7.91 18.58 6.03
CA GLU A 67 -7.76 17.18 6.47
C GLU A 67 -7.79 16.20 5.29
N TYR A 68 -8.68 16.41 4.30
CA TYR A 68 -8.72 15.61 3.09
C TYR A 68 -7.43 15.70 2.28
N PHE A 69 -6.96 16.91 1.98
CA PHE A 69 -5.73 17.09 1.18
C PHE A 69 -4.49 16.61 1.93
N ALA A 70 -4.42 16.81 3.25
CA ALA A 70 -3.35 16.27 4.08
C ALA A 70 -3.33 14.73 4.04
N ALA A 71 -4.48 14.10 4.27
CA ALA A 71 -4.61 12.65 4.18
C ALA A 71 -4.25 12.15 2.76
N TYR A 72 -4.78 12.78 1.72
CA TYR A 72 -4.48 12.43 0.33
C TYR A 72 -2.98 12.49 0.02
N LEU A 73 -2.28 13.55 0.43
CA LEU A 73 -0.83 13.69 0.21
C LEU A 73 -0.01 12.66 0.98
N VAL A 74 -0.38 12.37 2.22
CA VAL A 74 0.28 11.35 3.04
C VAL A 74 0.10 9.96 2.42
N GLU A 75 -1.13 9.60 2.06
CA GLU A 75 -1.44 8.33 1.40
C GLU A 75 -0.73 8.21 0.04
N LYS A 76 -0.71 9.29 -0.75
CA LYS A 76 -0.04 9.30 -2.05
C LYS A 76 1.48 9.11 -1.90
N SER A 77 2.10 9.77 -0.92
CA SER A 77 3.53 9.62 -0.63
C SER A 77 3.87 8.19 -0.20
N LEU A 78 3.08 7.61 0.71
CA LEU A 78 3.25 6.21 1.14
C LEU A 78 3.06 5.21 0.00
N SER A 79 2.14 5.48 -0.93
CA SER A 79 1.92 4.60 -2.09
C SER A 79 3.10 4.57 -3.07
N ILE A 80 3.79 5.70 -3.24
CA ILE A 80 4.95 5.83 -4.14
C ILE A 80 6.15 5.08 -3.54
N ASP A 81 6.39 5.23 -2.24
CA ASP A 81 7.43 4.51 -1.50
C ASP A 81 7.28 3.00 -1.61
N ASN A 82 6.05 2.49 -1.40
CA ASN A 82 5.74 1.07 -1.57
C ASN A 82 6.05 0.55 -2.98
N LEU A 83 5.77 1.33 -4.03
CA LEU A 83 6.04 0.94 -5.42
C LEU A 83 7.55 0.82 -5.71
N PHE A 84 8.37 1.71 -5.13
CA PHE A 84 9.83 1.63 -5.26
C PHE A 84 10.38 0.33 -4.65
N VAL A 85 9.97 0.01 -3.41
CA VAL A 85 10.38 -1.24 -2.74
C VAL A 85 10.03 -2.46 -3.58
N PHE A 86 8.81 -2.50 -4.14
CA PHE A 86 8.41 -3.62 -5.01
C PHE A 86 9.26 -3.71 -6.29
N ILE A 87 9.56 -2.59 -6.94
CA ILE A 87 10.38 -2.61 -8.16
C ILE A 87 11.81 -3.10 -7.88
N ILE A 88 12.42 -2.68 -6.78
CA ILE A 88 13.76 -3.14 -6.36
C ILE A 88 13.74 -4.65 -6.13
N ILE A 89 12.77 -5.15 -5.35
CA ILE A 89 12.60 -6.58 -5.08
C ILE A 89 12.41 -7.37 -6.38
N LEU A 90 11.53 -6.92 -7.28
CA LEU A 90 11.27 -7.59 -8.56
C LEU A 90 12.51 -7.61 -9.46
N ALA A 91 13.30 -6.54 -9.46
CA ALA A 91 14.56 -6.46 -10.19
C ALA A 91 15.60 -7.44 -9.65
N GLN A 92 15.73 -7.53 -8.32
CA GLN A 92 16.63 -8.46 -7.63
C GLN A 92 16.30 -9.92 -7.92
N PHE A 93 15.01 -10.28 -7.96
CA PHE A 93 14.54 -11.62 -8.34
C PHE A 93 14.51 -11.87 -9.85
N LYS A 94 14.97 -10.91 -10.68
CA LYS A 94 14.96 -10.98 -12.15
C LYS A 94 13.59 -11.40 -12.72
N VAL A 95 12.51 -10.92 -12.10
CA VAL A 95 11.15 -11.29 -12.52
C VAL A 95 10.89 -10.69 -13.92
N PRO A 96 10.46 -11.49 -14.92
CA PRO A 96 10.12 -10.97 -16.24
C PRO A 96 9.01 -9.90 -16.18
N SER A 97 9.11 -8.84 -16.99
CA SER A 97 8.18 -7.69 -17.01
C SER A 97 6.70 -8.09 -17.14
N MET A 98 6.42 -9.15 -17.89
CA MET A 98 5.08 -9.71 -18.08
C MET A 98 4.40 -10.14 -16.77
N PHE A 99 5.17 -10.47 -15.73
CA PHE A 99 4.66 -10.89 -14.42
C PHE A 99 4.64 -9.79 -13.36
N HIS A 100 5.28 -8.63 -13.60
CA HIS A 100 5.36 -7.54 -12.62
C HIS A 100 3.97 -7.12 -12.14
N GLN A 101 3.04 -6.89 -13.06
CA GLN A 101 1.68 -6.47 -12.72
C GLN A 101 0.95 -7.49 -11.83
N ARG A 102 1.14 -8.80 -12.07
CA ARG A 102 0.52 -9.85 -11.23
C ARG A 102 1.13 -9.86 -9.84
N VAL A 103 2.46 -9.81 -9.72
CA VAL A 103 3.14 -9.83 -8.42
C VAL A 103 2.80 -8.57 -7.62
N LEU A 104 2.78 -7.40 -8.27
CA LEU A 104 2.36 -6.13 -7.67
C LEU A 104 0.92 -6.20 -7.16
N MET A 105 -0.01 -6.78 -7.92
CA MET A 105 -1.40 -6.94 -7.49
C MET A 105 -1.52 -7.78 -6.21
N PHE A 106 -0.82 -8.92 -6.14
CA PHE A 106 -0.78 -9.72 -4.90
C PHE A 106 -0.12 -8.97 -3.75
N GLY A 107 0.95 -8.22 -4.02
CA GLY A 107 1.62 -7.38 -3.02
C GLY A 107 0.71 -6.29 -2.44
N VAL A 108 0.00 -5.56 -3.29
CA VAL A 108 -0.96 -4.52 -2.88
C VAL A 108 -2.12 -5.13 -2.09
N LEU A 109 -2.66 -6.26 -2.54
CA LEU A 109 -3.76 -6.94 -1.84
C LEU A 109 -3.32 -7.42 -0.45
N LEU A 110 -2.15 -8.04 -0.35
CA LEU A 110 -1.58 -8.46 0.93
C LEU A 110 -1.30 -7.26 1.85
N ALA A 111 -0.71 -6.19 1.31
CA ALA A 111 -0.41 -4.97 2.05
C ALA A 111 -1.69 -4.32 2.59
N LEU A 112 -2.76 -4.28 1.81
CA LEU A 112 -4.06 -3.77 2.24
C LEU A 112 -4.66 -4.60 3.39
N VAL A 113 -4.58 -5.93 3.31
CA VAL A 113 -5.05 -6.84 4.36
C VAL A 113 -4.24 -6.65 5.64
N LEU A 114 -2.90 -6.67 5.54
CA LEU A 114 -2.01 -6.44 6.68
C LEU A 114 -2.27 -5.07 7.31
N ARG A 115 -2.49 -4.03 6.49
CA ARG A 115 -2.85 -2.70 6.95
C ARG A 115 -4.16 -2.70 7.74
N GLY A 116 -5.20 -3.39 7.25
CA GLY A 116 -6.45 -3.55 7.98
C GLY A 116 -6.27 -4.22 9.34
N ILE A 117 -5.44 -5.28 9.39
CA ILE A 117 -5.10 -5.97 10.64
C ILE A 117 -4.34 -5.03 11.59
N PHE A 118 -3.31 -4.34 11.14
CA PHE A 118 -2.53 -3.40 11.95
C PHE A 118 -3.38 -2.25 12.49
N ILE A 119 -4.32 -1.72 11.70
CA ILE A 119 -5.26 -0.69 12.14
C ILE A 119 -6.19 -1.24 13.22
N ALA A 120 -6.77 -2.42 13.02
CA ALA A 120 -7.70 -3.02 13.99
C ALA A 120 -7.00 -3.37 15.31
N VAL A 121 -5.83 -4.00 15.23
CA VAL A 121 -5.00 -4.33 16.40
C VAL A 121 -4.53 -3.06 17.08
N GLY A 122 -4.04 -2.07 16.33
CA GLY A 122 -3.61 -0.78 16.86
C GLY A 122 -4.74 -0.04 17.58
N ALA A 123 -5.94 0.00 17.00
CA ALA A 123 -7.11 0.61 17.61
C ALA A 123 -7.50 -0.09 18.92
N ALA A 124 -7.52 -1.43 18.93
CA ALA A 124 -7.81 -2.21 20.14
C ALA A 124 -6.73 -2.02 21.22
N ALA A 125 -5.46 -1.96 20.82
CA ALA A 125 -4.33 -1.80 21.72
C ALA A 125 -4.27 -0.38 22.33
N LEU A 126 -4.67 0.65 21.58
CA LEU A 126 -4.82 2.02 22.08
C LEU A 126 -5.99 2.15 23.06
N ALA A 127 -7.10 1.44 22.82
CA ALA A 127 -8.23 1.44 23.73
C ALA A 127 -7.90 0.76 25.08
N ALA A 128 -7.00 -0.22 25.08
CA ALA A 128 -6.61 -0.96 26.28
C ALA A 128 -5.57 -0.24 27.15
N PHE A 129 -4.58 0.45 26.56
CA PHE A 129 -3.53 1.16 27.30
C PHE A 129 -2.94 2.33 26.49
N SER A 130 -2.98 3.55 27.03
CA SER A 130 -2.37 4.74 26.43
C SER A 130 -0.84 4.66 26.34
N PHE A 131 -0.18 3.85 27.19
CA PHE A 131 1.26 3.58 27.12
C PHE A 131 1.67 2.78 25.86
N THR A 132 0.72 2.08 25.23
CA THR A 132 0.98 1.33 23.99
C THR A 132 1.43 2.23 22.85
N PHE A 133 1.01 3.50 22.82
CA PHE A 133 1.44 4.46 21.80
C PHE A 133 2.96 4.67 21.81
N VAL A 134 3.57 4.76 22.99
CA VAL A 134 5.02 4.93 23.15
C VAL A 134 5.77 3.69 22.71
N ILE A 135 5.27 2.50 23.07
CA ILE A 135 5.87 1.23 22.65
C ILE A 135 5.81 1.06 21.13
N PHE A 136 4.65 1.32 20.53
CA PHE A 136 4.47 1.19 19.08
C PHE A 136 5.34 2.20 18.33
N GLY A 137 5.40 3.45 18.81
CA GLY A 137 6.30 4.47 18.29
C GLY A 137 7.78 4.06 18.38
N ALA A 138 8.19 3.48 19.52
CA ALA A 138 9.55 2.98 19.69
C ALA A 138 9.87 1.80 18.74
N ILE A 139 8.94 0.86 18.56
CA ILE A 139 9.08 -0.25 17.59
C ILE A 139 9.19 0.31 16.17
N LEU A 140 8.37 1.28 15.79
CA LEU A 140 8.42 1.90 14.46
C LEU A 140 9.73 2.64 14.22
N ILE A 141 10.24 3.38 15.20
CA ILE A 141 11.55 4.03 15.11
C ILE A 141 12.66 2.98 14.96
N TRP A 142 12.63 1.92 15.77
CA TRP A 142 13.62 0.84 15.68
C TRP A 142 13.58 0.13 14.32
N THR A 143 12.40 -0.16 13.81
CA THR A 143 12.20 -0.80 12.51
C THR A 143 12.63 0.13 11.37
N GLY A 144 12.31 1.43 11.46
CA GLY A 144 12.73 2.44 10.48
C GLY A 144 14.26 2.61 10.43
N VAL A 145 14.93 2.61 11.58
CA VAL A 145 16.40 2.61 11.65
C VAL A 145 16.98 1.32 11.06
N GLY A 146 16.34 0.17 11.30
CA GLY A 146 16.70 -1.11 10.70
C GLY A 146 16.60 -1.10 9.19
N LEU A 147 15.51 -0.55 8.64
CA LEU A 147 15.30 -0.39 7.20
C LEU A 147 16.34 0.52 6.57
N PHE A 148 16.61 1.67 7.20
CA PHE A 148 17.58 2.65 6.71
C PHE A 148 19.00 2.08 6.67
N LYS A 149 19.38 1.24 7.63
CA LYS A 149 20.69 0.58 7.68
C LYS A 149 20.91 -0.45 6.57
N HIS A 150 19.86 -1.10 6.10
CA HIS A 150 19.93 -2.14 5.06
C HIS A 150 19.40 -1.66 3.70
N TRP A 151 19.25 -0.35 3.51
CA TRP A 151 18.70 0.21 2.27
C TRP A 151 19.67 0.11 1.08
N ASP A 152 20.96 -0.09 1.34
CA ASP A 152 22.04 -0.14 0.34
C ASP A 152 22.73 -1.52 0.25
N GLU A 153 22.28 -2.50 1.05
CA GLU A 153 22.76 -3.88 0.95
C GLU A 153 21.82 -4.66 0.02
N ASP A 154 22.30 -5.00 -1.18
CA ASP A 154 21.68 -6.02 -2.03
C ASP A 154 21.44 -7.27 -1.18
N PRO A 155 20.19 -7.63 -0.85
CA PRO A 155 19.93 -8.79 -0.01
C PRO A 155 20.37 -10.01 -0.81
N SER A 156 21.43 -10.69 -0.39
CA SER A 156 21.74 -11.99 -0.98
C SER A 156 20.51 -12.89 -0.73
N PRO A 157 19.93 -13.55 -1.76
CA PRO A 157 18.77 -14.43 -1.59
C PRO A 157 19.03 -15.64 -0.65
N GLU A 158 20.25 -15.77 -0.14
CA GLU A 158 20.73 -16.88 0.68
C GLU A 158 20.54 -16.67 2.20
N ASP A 159 20.24 -15.45 2.66
CA ASP A 159 20.19 -15.13 4.10
C ASP A 159 18.79 -15.12 4.71
N ASN A 160 17.72 -15.19 3.92
CA ASN A 160 16.39 -15.08 4.47
C ASN A 160 15.87 -16.45 4.98
N ALA A 161 15.67 -16.58 6.29
CA ALA A 161 15.19 -17.81 6.95
C ALA A 161 13.88 -18.34 6.35
N LEU A 162 13.04 -17.45 5.83
CA LEU A 162 11.81 -17.80 5.11
C LEU A 162 12.08 -18.55 3.80
N VAL A 163 13.12 -18.15 3.05
CA VAL A 163 13.54 -18.78 1.79
C VAL A 163 14.14 -20.17 2.07
N LYS A 164 14.94 -20.31 3.13
CA LYS A 164 15.45 -21.62 3.58
C LYS A 164 14.33 -22.57 4.00
N ALA A 165 13.29 -22.07 4.68
CA ALA A 165 12.14 -22.87 5.08
C ALA A 165 11.28 -23.34 3.88
N ILE A 166 11.12 -22.48 2.86
CA ILE A 166 10.37 -22.80 1.64
C ILE A 166 11.17 -23.75 0.75
N ARG A 167 12.48 -23.52 0.56
CA ARG A 167 13.38 -24.42 -0.18
C ARG A 167 13.45 -25.81 0.46
N LYS A 168 13.26 -25.91 1.78
CA LYS A 168 13.20 -27.21 2.49
C LYS A 168 11.89 -27.96 2.27
N ARG A 169 10.79 -27.30 1.88
CA ARG A 169 9.49 -27.93 1.63
C ARG A 169 9.17 -28.14 0.15
N ILE A 170 9.84 -27.43 -0.75
CA ILE A 170 9.64 -27.54 -2.20
C ILE A 170 10.99 -27.84 -2.83
N ALA A 171 11.12 -29.00 -3.47
CA ALA A 171 12.30 -29.35 -4.24
C ALA A 171 12.39 -28.45 -5.48
N MET A 172 13.12 -27.34 -5.37
CA MET A 172 13.63 -26.62 -6.53
C MET A 172 14.86 -27.36 -7.05
N THR A 173 14.86 -27.72 -8.33
CA THR A 173 16.05 -28.29 -8.96
C THR A 173 17.04 -27.17 -9.26
N ASP A 174 18.29 -27.33 -8.80
CA ASP A 174 19.42 -26.45 -9.09
C ASP A 174 20.10 -26.88 -10.39
N ASN A 175 19.41 -26.82 -11.53
CA ASN A 175 20.05 -27.06 -12.83
C ASN A 175 19.73 -25.89 -13.77
N PHE A 176 20.72 -25.00 -13.91
CA PHE A 176 21.00 -24.31 -15.17
C PHE A 176 22.06 -25.10 -15.92
#